data_AF-A0A2K8WTW2-F1
#
_entry.id   AF-A0A2K8WTW2-F1
#
_cell.length_a   1.000
_cell.length_b   1.000
_cell.length_c   1.000
_cell.angle_alpha   90.00
_cell.angle_beta   90.00
_cell.angle_gamma   90.00
#
_symmetry.space_group_name_H-M   'P 1'
#
loop_
_entity.id
_entity.type
_entity.pdbx_description
1 polymer ?
#
loop_
_entity_poly.entity_id
_entity_poly.type
_entity_poly.pdbx_seq_one_letter_code
_entity_poly.pdbx_strand_id
1 'polypeptide(L)'
;MAQIKTIGSNGQISLGKEFAGQNVLIDNSEYGVWTIKIGKFIPHNEQWLLEKDNVTKLDEALDWASNNQPTHTDLTDLENTLSSKFNPNNDNA
;
A
#
# COMPACT_ATOMS: atom_id res chain seq x y z
N MET A 1 -2.22 31.81 9.45
CA MET A 1 -1.50 32.88 10.18
C MET A 1 -0.20 32.29 10.70
N ALA A 2 0.92 33.01 10.61
CA ALA A 2 2.19 32.56 11.19
C ALA A 2 2.21 32.86 12.70
N GLN A 3 2.72 31.93 13.51
CA GLN A 3 2.85 32.09 14.96
C GLN A 3 4.32 31.93 15.35
N ILE A 4 4.82 32.85 16.18
CA ILE A 4 6.14 32.71 16.81
C ILE A 4 5.98 31.89 18.09
N LYS A 5 6.84 30.89 18.26
CA LYS A 5 6.90 30.02 19.45
C LYS A 5 8.37 29.85 19.86
N THR A 6 8.59 29.67 21.16
CA THR A 6 9.92 29.46 21.73
C THR A 6 10.11 27.98 22.08
N ILE A 7 11.31 27.45 21.82
CA ILE A 7 11.70 26.10 22.23
C ILE A 7 12.04 26.13 23.72
N GLY A 8 11.42 25.24 24.50
CA GLY A 8 11.69 25.11 25.93
C GLY A 8 13.12 24.63 26.20
N SER A 9 13.60 24.79 27.43
CA SER A 9 14.93 24.34 27.87
C SER A 9 15.15 22.83 27.73
N ASN A 10 14.08 22.05 27.63
CA ASN A 10 14.08 20.61 27.37
C ASN A 10 13.99 20.25 25.88
N GLY A 11 14.07 21.23 24.97
CA GLY A 11 14.00 21.02 23.52
C GLY A 11 12.59 20.84 22.95
N GLN A 12 11.54 21.09 23.72
CA GLN A 12 10.16 20.90 23.26
C GLN A 12 9.55 22.20 22.69
N ILE A 13 8.71 22.07 21.66
CA ILE A 13 7.90 23.14 21.10
C ILE A 13 6.42 22.73 21.07
N SER A 14 5.55 23.53 21.67
CA SER A 14 4.11 23.20 21.73
C SER A 14 3.37 23.73 20.50
N LEU A 15 3.00 22.85 19.57
CA LEU A 15 2.30 23.23 18.33
C LEU A 15 0.81 23.51 18.50
N GLY A 16 0.19 23.01 19.57
CA GLY A 16 -1.25 23.08 19.82
C GLY A 16 -1.86 21.69 19.98
N LYS A 17 -3.19 21.61 20.01
CA LYS A 17 -3.93 20.34 20.17
C LYS A 17 -4.56 19.80 18.88
N GLU A 18 -4.58 20.60 17.82
CA GLU A 18 -5.25 20.27 16.54
C GLU A 18 -4.75 18.94 15.95
N PHE A 19 -3.45 18.66 16.07
CA PHE A 19 -2.81 17.45 15.55
C PHE A 19 -2.26 16.52 16.66
N ALA A 20 -2.81 16.62 17.87
CA ALA A 20 -2.36 15.79 18.99
C ALA A 20 -2.53 14.29 18.69
N GLY A 21 -1.50 13.50 19.00
CA GLY A 21 -1.49 12.04 18.80
C GLY A 21 -1.11 11.57 17.39
N GLN A 22 -0.89 12.48 16.44
CA GLN A 22 -0.43 12.10 15.10
C GLN A 22 1.09 11.97 15.03
N ASN A 23 1.57 11.05 14.19
CA ASN A 23 2.99 10.93 13.88
C ASN A 23 3.39 12.04 12.90
N VAL A 24 4.56 12.63 13.12
CA VAL A 24 5.09 13.69 12.26
C VAL A 24 6.51 13.35 11.83
N LEU A 25 6.83 13.70 10.59
CA LEU A 25 8.20 13.75 10.09
C LEU A 25 8.78 15.13 10.40
N ILE A 26 9.96 15.16 11.01
CA ILE A 26 10.75 16.38 11.20
C ILE A 26 11.94 16.30 10.24
N ASP A 27 12.00 17.24 9.31
CA ASP A 27 13.05 17.33 8.30
C ASP A 27 13.87 18.61 8.48
N ASN A 28 15.17 18.52 8.19
CA ASN A 28 16.17 19.57 8.37
C ASN A 28 16.92 19.76 7.04
N SER A 29 16.24 20.32 6.05
CA SER A 29 16.83 20.50 4.72
C SER A 29 18.04 21.44 4.75
N GLU A 30 18.05 22.41 5.66
CA GLU A 30 19.09 23.44 5.79
C GLU A 30 19.31 23.82 7.26
N TYR A 31 20.45 24.46 7.55
CA TYR A 31 20.76 24.92 8.90
C TYR A 31 19.72 25.95 9.40
N GLY A 32 19.07 25.65 10.51
CA GLY A 32 18.05 26.52 11.11
C GLY A 32 16.67 26.46 10.44
N VAL A 33 16.48 25.62 9.42
CA VAL A 33 15.19 25.46 8.72
C VAL A 33 14.62 24.08 9.02
N TRP A 34 13.50 24.04 9.73
CA TRP A 34 12.79 22.80 10.05
C TRP A 34 11.48 22.74 9.30
N THR A 35 11.18 21.59 8.70
CA THR A 35 9.86 21.29 8.13
C THR A 35 9.22 20.18 8.94
N ILE A 36 8.01 20.41 9.45
CA ILE A 36 7.20 19.40 10.15
C ILE A 36 6.07 18.99 9.23
N LYS A 37 6.01 17.72 8.87
CA LYS A 37 4.96 17.15 8.01
C LYS A 37 4.18 16.10 8.79
N ILE A 38 2.86 16.16 8.72
CA ILE A 38 2.00 15.11 9.25
C ILE A 38 2.17 13.87 8.37
N GLY A 39 2.41 12.72 9.00
CA GLY A 39 2.60 11.46 8.30
C GLY A 39 1.64 10.38 8.80
N LYS A 40 1.31 9.44 7.92
CA LYS A 40 0.69 8.17 8.32
C LYS A 40 1.76 7.11 8.40
N PHE A 41 1.73 6.32 9.47
CA PHE A 41 2.57 5.13 9.58
C PHE A 41 1.95 4.03 8.72
N ILE A 42 2.77 3.40 7.87
CA ILE A 42 2.36 2.29 7.01
C ILE A 42 3.26 1.11 7.34
N PRO A 43 2.71 0.01 7.87
CA PRO A 43 3.44 -1.22 8.14
C PRO A 43 4.19 -1.71 6.90
N HIS A 44 5.37 -2.29 7.09
CA HIS A 44 6.23 -2.71 5.99
C HIS A 44 5.54 -3.71 5.03
N ASN A 45 4.77 -4.65 5.58
CA ASN A 45 3.99 -5.63 4.83
C ASN A 45 2.79 -5.03 4.05
N GLU A 46 2.49 -3.75 4.24
CA GLU A 46 1.41 -3.02 3.55
C GLU A 46 1.94 -1.97 2.59
N GLN A 47 3.26 -1.68 2.61
CA GLN A 47 3.88 -0.67 1.74
C GLN A 47 3.70 -1.00 0.25
N TRP A 48 3.65 -2.28 -0.12
CA TRP A 48 3.46 -2.73 -1.50
C TRP A 48 2.17 -2.18 -2.14
N LEU A 49 1.14 -1.88 -1.34
CA LEU A 49 -0.10 -1.28 -1.83
C LEU A 49 0.14 0.09 -2.47
N LEU A 50 1.13 0.84 -1.98
CA LEU A 50 1.46 2.18 -2.48
C LEU A 50 2.49 2.17 -3.62
N GLU A 51 3.03 1.00 -3.98
CA GLU A 51 3.89 0.89 -5.14
C GLU A 51 3.12 1.22 -6.42
N LYS A 52 3.86 1.67 -7.44
CA LYS A 52 3.28 2.18 -8.68
C LYS A 52 2.33 1.15 -9.30
N ASP A 53 1.13 1.61 -9.65
CA ASP A 53 0.08 0.87 -10.34
C ASP A 53 -0.58 -0.28 -9.54
N ASN A 54 -0.14 -0.57 -8.30
CA ASN A 54 -0.74 -1.67 -7.52
C ASN A 54 -2.16 -1.36 -7.05
N VAL A 55 -2.43 -0.11 -6.63
CA VAL A 55 -3.80 0.33 -6.30
C VAL A 55 -4.72 0.14 -7.51
N THR A 56 -4.31 0.63 -8.69
CA THR A 56 -5.12 0.51 -9.92
C THR A 56 -5.40 -0.94 -10.29
N LYS A 57 -4.41 -1.83 -10.21
CA LYS A 57 -4.60 -3.26 -10.48
C LYS A 57 -5.57 -3.91 -9.50
N LEU A 58 -5.53 -3.51 -8.22
CA LEU A 58 -6.46 -4.00 -7.23
C LEU A 58 -7.88 -3.49 -7.50
N ASP A 59 -8.04 -2.23 -7.86
CA ASP A 59 -9.34 -1.66 -8.24
C ASP A 59 -9.92 -2.41 -9.46
N GLU A 60 -9.12 -2.63 -10.50
CA GLU A 60 -9.52 -3.43 -11.67
C GLU A 60 -9.91 -4.87 -11.31
N ALA A 61 -9.14 -5.51 -10.43
CA ALA A 61 -9.44 -6.87 -9.98
C ALA A 61 -10.75 -6.93 -9.17
N LEU A 62 -11.01 -5.91 -8.33
CA LEU A 62 -12.25 -5.79 -7.54
C LEU A 62 -13.46 -5.52 -8.45
N ASP A 63 -13.30 -4.65 -9.45
CA ASP A 63 -14.33 -4.37 -10.45
C ASP A 63 -14.65 -5.63 -11.26
N TRP A 64 -13.63 -6.38 -11.67
CA TRP A 64 -13.83 -7.66 -12.36
C TRP A 64 -14.53 -8.66 -11.46
N ALA A 65 -14.06 -8.87 -10.24
CA ALA A 65 -14.64 -9.83 -9.30
C ALA A 65 -16.10 -9.52 -8.95
N SER A 66 -16.46 -8.24 -8.85
CA SER A 66 -17.84 -7.80 -8.60
C SER A 66 -18.79 -8.20 -9.74
N ASN A 67 -18.29 -8.24 -10.98
CA ASN A 67 -19.05 -8.61 -12.16
C ASN A 67 -18.95 -10.11 -12.51
N ASN A 68 -18.01 -10.84 -11.93
CA ASN A 68 -17.73 -12.24 -12.24
C ASN A 68 -17.87 -13.08 -10.97
N GLN A 69 -19.09 -13.58 -10.73
CA GLN A 69 -19.38 -14.39 -9.55
C GLN A 69 -18.53 -15.67 -9.54
N PRO A 70 -17.92 -16.04 -8.39
CA PRO A 70 -17.18 -17.27 -8.28
C PRO A 70 -18.06 -18.48 -8.61
N THR A 71 -17.61 -19.30 -9.56
CA THR A 71 -18.26 -20.57 -9.87
C THR A 71 -17.46 -21.72 -9.31
N HIS A 72 -18.14 -22.79 -8.94
CA HIS A 72 -17.46 -24.02 -8.52
C HIS A 72 -16.70 -24.63 -9.70
N THR A 73 -15.41 -24.90 -9.49
CA THR A 73 -14.57 -25.61 -10.46
C THR A 73 -14.46 -27.07 -10.05
N ASP A 74 -14.78 -27.99 -10.96
CA ASP A 74 -14.52 -29.42 -10.78
C ASP A 74 -13.01 -29.69 -10.95
N LEU A 75 -12.36 -30.09 -9.86
CA LEU A 75 -10.92 -30.32 -9.83
C LEU A 75 -10.52 -31.59 -10.57
N THR A 76 -11.40 -32.59 -10.67
CA THR A 76 -11.13 -33.83 -11.40
C THR A 76 -11.14 -33.59 -12.90
N ASP A 77 -12.09 -32.80 -13.39
CA ASP A 77 -12.13 -32.41 -14.81
C ASP A 77 -10.95 -31.51 -15.20
N LEU A 78 -10.56 -30.60 -14.30
CA LEU A 78 -9.37 -29.76 -14.48
C LEU A 78 -8.08 -30.60 -14.55
N GLU A 79 -7.90 -31.58 -13.65
CA GLU A 79 -6.75 -32.48 -13.64
C GLU A 79 -6.64 -33.25 -14.96
N ASN A 80 -7.73 -33.85 -15.42
CA ASN A 80 -7.78 -34.56 -16.70
C ASN A 80 -7.42 -33.65 -17.90
N THR A 81 -7.89 -32.40 -17.89
CA THR A 81 -7.59 -31.42 -18.94
C THR A 81 -6.11 -31.01 -18.94
N LEU A 82 -5.52 -30.80 -17.77
CA LEU A 82 -4.09 -30.45 -17.67
C LEU A 82 -3.21 -31.64 -18.09
N SER A 83 -3.50 -32.85 -17.61
CA SER A 83 -2.75 -34.05 -17.98
C SER A 83 -2.78 -34.36 -19.48
N SER A 84 -3.92 -34.11 -20.15
CA SER A 84 -4.01 -34.29 -21.61
C SER A 84 -3.25 -33.20 -22.40
N LYS A 85 -3.25 -31.94 -21.94
CA LYS A 85 -2.50 -30.84 -22.58
C LYS A 85 -0.99 -30.94 -22.44
N PHE A 86 -0.50 -31.56 -21.36
CA PHE A 86 0.93 -31.73 -21.10
C PHE A 86 1.44 -33.14 -21.42
N ASN A 87 0.67 -33.94 -22.16
CA ASN A 87 1.13 -35.25 -22.62
C ASN A 87 2.13 -35.08 -23.78
N PRO A 88 3.43 -35.38 -23.59
CA PRO A 88 4.46 -35.16 -24.60
C PRO A 88 4.35 -36.09 -25.83
N ASN A 89 3.38 -37.01 -25.84
CA ASN A 89 3.16 -37.94 -26.94
C ASN A 89 2.13 -37.45 -27.98
N ASN A 90 1.61 -36.21 -27.86
CA ASN A 90 0.61 -35.66 -28.78
C ASN A 90 1.18 -34.77 -29.91
N ASP A 91 2.49 -34.54 -29.96
CA ASP A 91 3.15 -33.82 -31.07
C ASP A 91 3.60 -34.80 -32.17
N ASN A 92 2.64 -35.51 -32.78
CA ASN A 92 2.85 -36.22 -34.05
C ASN A 92 1.61 -36.08 -34.93
N ALA A 93 1.50 -34.94 -35.60
CA ALA A 93 0.72 -34.78 -36.82
C ALA A 93 1.44 -33.80 -37.76
#